data_AF-A0A2G0CDZ2-F1
#
_entry.id   AF-A0A2G0CDZ2-F1
#
_cell.length_a   1.000
_cell.length_b   1.000
_cell.length_c   1.000
_cell.angle_alpha   90.00
_cell.angle_beta   90.00
_cell.angle_gamma   90.00
#
_symmetry.space_group_name_H-M   'P 1'
#
loop_
_entity.id
_entity.type
_entity.pdbx_description
1 polymer ?
#
loop_
_entity_poly.entity_id
_entity_poly.type
_entity_poly.pdbx_seq_one_letter_code
_entity_poly.pdbx_strand_id
1 'polypeptide(L)'
;MKTTRILILSFLFVLSAGALFAQRGPDREPVDPTERAQRETERMATVLDLTPEQTERVRTINLAFAEKVGATREERKQERDAVRKSLESANEARKAELKSVLNADQLAKLEKLEAQREDRRGEGRKGGPRRN
;
A
#
# COMPACT_ATOMS: atom_id res chain seq x y z
N MET A 1 68.09 -19.99 2.73
CA MET A 1 68.04 -19.21 3.98
C MET A 1 67.64 -17.78 3.67
N LYS A 2 66.77 -17.19 4.50
CA LYS A 2 66.27 -15.79 4.53
C LYS A 2 65.14 -15.48 3.52
N THR A 3 64.00 -14.86 3.83
CA THR A 3 63.23 -14.53 5.05
C THR A 3 61.91 -13.90 4.54
N THR A 4 60.79 -14.50 4.95
CA THR A 4 59.47 -13.94 5.29
C THR A 4 59.13 -12.45 5.00
N ARG A 5 57.99 -12.16 4.31
CA ARG A 5 56.75 -11.47 4.81
C ARG A 5 55.94 -10.75 3.72
N ILE A 6 54.62 -10.95 3.79
CA ILE A 6 53.52 -10.37 3.02
C ILE A 6 53.46 -8.84 3.17
N LEU A 7 53.16 -8.11 2.08
CA LEU A 7 52.57 -6.78 2.12
C LEU A 7 51.41 -6.69 1.13
N ILE A 8 50.21 -6.94 1.68
CA ILE A 8 48.92 -6.54 1.13
C ILE A 8 48.86 -5.01 1.26
N LEU A 9 48.77 -4.29 0.15
CA LEU A 9 48.46 -2.85 0.16
C LEU A 9 47.16 -2.60 -0.61
N SER A 10 46.06 -2.79 0.13
CA SER A 10 44.89 -1.91 0.18
C SER A 10 44.70 -0.92 -0.99
N PHE A 11 43.96 -1.31 -2.02
CA PHE A 11 43.22 -0.36 -2.86
C PHE A 11 41.76 -0.37 -2.42
N LEU A 12 41.54 0.16 -1.22
CA LEU A 12 40.20 0.38 -0.68
C LEU A 12 39.77 1.82 -1.00
N PHE A 13 38.53 1.92 -1.50
CA PHE A 13 37.60 3.01 -1.20
C PHE A 13 37.72 4.33 -1.98
N VAL A 14 37.13 4.41 -3.18
CA VAL A 14 36.28 5.55 -3.57
C VAL A 14 35.25 5.08 -4.62
N LEU A 15 34.05 4.67 -4.19
CA LEU A 15 32.87 4.59 -5.07
C LEU A 15 31.60 4.43 -4.22
N SER A 16 31.34 5.39 -3.32
CA SER A 16 30.16 5.35 -2.45
C SER A 16 29.54 6.72 -2.15
N ALA A 17 29.72 7.70 -3.05
CA ALA A 17 29.10 9.03 -2.90
C ALA A 17 27.81 9.24 -3.74
N GLY A 18 27.33 8.23 -4.48
CA GLY A 18 26.15 8.37 -5.35
C GLY A 18 24.82 7.82 -4.80
N ALA A 19 24.85 7.00 -3.74
CA ALA A 19 23.67 6.26 -3.30
C ALA A 19 22.76 7.02 -2.30
N LEU A 20 23.20 8.14 -1.75
CA LEU A 20 22.49 8.82 -0.64
C LEU A 20 21.28 9.66 -1.07
N PHE A 21 21.09 9.93 -2.37
CA PHE A 21 19.97 10.74 -2.86
C PHE A 21 18.81 9.93 -3.46
N ALA A 22 18.90 8.60 -3.50
CA ALA A 22 17.85 7.75 -4.08
C ALA A 22 16.67 7.41 -3.12
N GLN A 23 16.70 7.88 -1.86
CA GLN A 23 15.75 7.46 -0.82
C GLN A 23 14.53 8.37 -0.59
N ARG A 24 14.43 9.52 -1.26
CA ARG A 24 13.22 10.34 -1.25
C ARG A 24 12.66 10.39 -2.66
N GLY A 25 11.65 9.55 -2.93
CA GLY A 25 10.76 9.81 -4.06
C GLY A 25 10.17 11.22 -3.93
N PRO A 26 9.81 11.88 -5.05
CA PRO A 26 9.21 13.21 -5.00
C PRO A 26 8.06 13.20 -3.99
N ASP A 27 7.99 14.23 -3.13
CA ASP A 27 6.89 14.45 -2.19
C ASP A 27 5.59 14.48 -3.00
N ARG A 28 4.94 13.33 -3.12
CA ARG A 28 3.65 13.23 -3.81
C ARG A 28 2.66 13.99 -2.94
N GLU A 29 2.06 15.01 -3.54
CA GLU A 29 1.02 15.78 -2.90
C GLU A 29 -0.10 14.84 -2.40
N PRO A 30 -0.64 15.08 -1.20
CA PRO A 30 -1.75 14.30 -0.68
C PRO A 30 -2.91 14.33 -1.69
N VAL A 31 -3.31 13.16 -2.17
CA VAL A 31 -4.49 13.03 -3.02
C VAL A 31 -5.73 13.42 -2.22
N ASP A 32 -6.57 14.28 -2.80
CA ASP A 32 -7.85 14.69 -2.22
C ASP A 32 -8.74 13.47 -1.88
N PRO A 33 -9.33 13.39 -0.67
CA PRO A 33 -10.16 12.25 -0.26
C PRO A 33 -11.33 11.97 -1.20
N THR A 34 -11.93 13.00 -1.78
CA THR A 34 -13.06 12.89 -2.73
C THR A 34 -12.59 12.28 -4.03
N GLU A 35 -11.50 12.79 -4.61
CA GLU A 35 -10.92 12.26 -5.84
C GLU A 35 -10.46 10.79 -5.65
N ARG A 36 -9.94 10.48 -4.46
CA ARG A 36 -9.58 9.11 -4.10
C ARG A 36 -10.80 8.19 -4.05
N ALA A 37 -11.85 8.61 -3.34
CA ALA A 37 -13.08 7.85 -3.21
C ALA A 37 -13.76 7.63 -4.57
N GLN A 38 -13.78 8.65 -5.43
CA GLN A 38 -14.32 8.56 -6.78
C GLN A 38 -13.58 7.50 -7.60
N ARG A 39 -12.25 7.56 -7.67
CA ARG A 39 -11.46 6.57 -8.44
C ARG A 39 -11.61 5.15 -7.91
N GLU A 40 -11.67 4.97 -6.60
CA GLU A 40 -11.90 3.65 -6.01
C GLU A 40 -13.30 3.13 -6.37
N THR A 41 -14.31 4.01 -6.35
CA THR A 41 -15.69 3.67 -6.70
C THR A 41 -15.83 3.33 -8.18
N GLU A 42 -15.26 4.11 -9.10
CA GLU A 42 -15.29 3.85 -10.54
C GLU A 42 -14.68 2.47 -10.86
N ARG A 43 -13.53 2.16 -10.26
CA ARG A 43 -12.91 0.83 -10.41
C ARG A 43 -13.81 -0.27 -9.88
N MET A 44 -14.44 -0.08 -8.72
CA MET A 44 -15.36 -1.07 -8.17
C MET A 44 -16.61 -1.23 -9.02
N ALA A 45 -17.17 -0.14 -9.55
CA ALA A 45 -18.32 -0.16 -10.44
C ALA A 45 -18.04 -0.99 -11.69
N THR A 46 -16.90 -0.77 -12.34
CA THR A 46 -16.48 -1.56 -13.51
C THR A 46 -16.17 -3.01 -13.14
N VAL A 47 -15.40 -3.24 -12.07
CA VAL A 47 -14.91 -4.56 -11.75
C VAL A 47 -15.98 -5.43 -11.10
N LEU A 48 -16.99 -4.88 -10.43
CA LEU A 48 -18.06 -5.63 -9.78
C LEU A 48 -19.40 -5.47 -10.51
N ASP A 49 -19.44 -4.78 -11.64
CA ASP A 49 -20.68 -4.56 -12.41
C ASP A 49 -21.79 -3.98 -11.50
N LEU A 50 -21.46 -2.92 -10.75
CA LEU A 50 -22.37 -2.31 -9.77
C LEU A 50 -23.53 -1.61 -10.45
N THR A 51 -24.73 -1.69 -9.87
CA THR A 51 -25.85 -0.85 -10.31
C THR A 51 -25.59 0.63 -9.96
N PRO A 52 -26.33 1.59 -10.54
CA PRO A 52 -26.24 2.99 -10.15
C PRO A 52 -26.46 3.21 -8.64
N GLU A 53 -27.44 2.51 -8.06
CA GLU A 53 -27.75 2.61 -6.62
C GLU A 53 -26.65 2.03 -5.76
N GLN A 54 -26.05 0.90 -6.16
CA GLN A 54 -24.91 0.32 -5.46
C GLN A 54 -23.68 1.23 -5.57
N THR A 55 -23.45 1.82 -6.74
CA THR A 55 -22.32 2.73 -6.99
C THR A 55 -22.36 3.93 -6.06
N GLU A 56 -23.53 4.53 -5.84
CA GLU A 56 -23.66 5.69 -4.94
C GLU A 56 -23.43 5.31 -3.46
N ARG A 57 -23.92 4.15 -3.03
CA ARG A 57 -23.63 3.63 -1.68
C ARG A 57 -22.15 3.32 -1.50
N VAL A 58 -21.52 2.68 -2.48
CA VAL A 58 -20.08 2.40 -2.48
C VAL A 58 -19.26 3.69 -2.48
N ARG A 59 -19.69 4.73 -3.20
CA ARG A 59 -19.04 6.05 -3.18
C ARG A 59 -19.05 6.66 -1.79
N THR A 60 -20.18 6.58 -1.10
CA THR A 60 -20.33 7.08 0.28
C THR A 60 -19.40 6.32 1.24
N ILE A 61 -19.37 5.00 1.16
CA ILE A 61 -18.48 4.14 1.96
C ILE A 61 -17.00 4.47 1.70
N ASN A 62 -16.61 4.62 0.42
CA ASN A 62 -15.23 4.92 0.06
C ASN A 62 -14.82 6.34 0.46
N LEU A 63 -15.74 7.32 0.46
CA LEU A 63 -15.48 8.68 0.93
C LEU A 63 -15.19 8.70 2.43
N ALA A 64 -16.07 8.10 3.24
CA ALA A 64 -15.88 8.00 4.68
C ALA A 64 -14.54 7.31 5.03
N PHE A 65 -14.19 6.26 4.29
CA PHE A 65 -12.89 5.62 4.44
C PHE A 65 -11.73 6.54 4.05
N ALA A 66 -11.80 7.22 2.90
CA ALA A 66 -10.74 8.11 2.44
C ALA A 66 -10.46 9.25 3.42
N GLU A 67 -11.52 9.85 3.97
CA GLU A 67 -11.44 10.87 5.02
C GLU A 67 -10.78 10.31 6.29
N LYS A 68 -11.23 9.13 6.76
CA LYS A 68 -10.66 8.48 7.96
C LYS A 68 -9.17 8.18 7.80
N VAL A 69 -8.76 7.73 6.61
CA VAL A 69 -7.36 7.46 6.28
C VAL A 69 -6.54 8.75 6.25
N GLY A 70 -7.08 9.82 5.64
CA GLY A 70 -6.45 11.14 5.62
C GLY A 70 -6.21 11.65 7.04
N ALA A 71 -7.27 11.73 7.85
CA ALA A 71 -7.20 12.17 9.25
C ALA A 71 -6.20 11.34 10.07
N THR A 72 -6.25 10.00 9.97
CA THR A 72 -5.32 9.12 10.70
C THR A 72 -3.86 9.40 10.35
N ARG A 73 -3.56 9.65 9.07
CA ARG A 73 -2.18 9.91 8.62
C ARG A 73 -1.65 11.24 9.10
N GLU A 74 -2.52 12.26 9.13
CA GLU A 74 -2.15 13.58 9.65
C GLU A 74 -1.99 13.54 11.18
N GLU A 75 -2.95 12.97 11.91
CA GLU A 75 -2.93 12.91 13.39
C GLU A 75 -1.76 12.08 13.94
N ARG A 76 -1.44 10.95 13.30
CA ARG A 76 -0.48 9.96 13.82
C ARG A 76 0.75 9.82 12.94
N LYS A 77 1.14 10.86 12.20
CA LYS A 77 2.24 10.84 11.22
C LYS A 77 3.54 10.22 11.76
N GLN A 78 3.84 10.41 13.04
CA GLN A 78 5.05 9.91 13.71
C GLN A 78 4.89 8.50 14.30
N GLU A 79 3.67 8.02 14.50
CA GLU A 79 3.35 6.72 15.12
C GLU A 79 3.03 5.65 14.08
N ARG A 80 4.08 5.19 13.38
CA ARG A 80 3.94 4.27 12.22
C ARG A 80 3.09 3.02 12.50
N ASP A 81 3.26 2.42 13.67
CA ASP A 81 2.51 1.23 14.05
C ASP A 81 1.05 1.54 14.40
N ALA A 82 0.79 2.68 15.04
CA ALA A 82 -0.57 3.12 15.34
C ALA A 82 -1.33 3.47 14.07
N VAL A 83 -0.68 4.16 13.12
CA VAL A 83 -1.23 4.40 11.78
C VAL A 83 -1.55 3.07 11.11
N ARG A 84 -0.62 2.12 11.10
CA ARG A 84 -0.84 0.81 10.46
C ARG A 84 -2.07 0.10 11.03
N LYS A 85 -2.18 -0.03 12.35
CA LYS A 85 -3.31 -0.68 13.03
C LYS A 85 -4.63 0.03 12.74
N SER A 86 -4.64 1.37 12.80
CA SER A 86 -5.83 2.17 12.51
C SER A 86 -6.29 1.99 11.05
N LEU A 87 -5.35 1.97 10.10
CA LEU A 87 -5.67 1.72 8.70
C LEU A 87 -6.18 0.30 8.44
N GLU A 88 -5.67 -0.70 9.16
CA GLU A 88 -6.14 -2.08 9.07
C GLU A 88 -7.59 -2.19 9.55
N SER A 89 -7.90 -1.65 10.73
CA SER A 89 -9.26 -1.60 11.26
C SER A 89 -10.22 -0.82 10.35
N ALA A 90 -9.80 0.33 9.81
CA ALA A 90 -10.61 1.10 8.87
C ALA A 90 -10.89 0.32 7.56
N ASN A 91 -9.93 -0.49 7.10
CA ASN A 91 -10.13 -1.35 5.93
C ASN A 91 -11.13 -2.47 6.21
N GLU A 92 -11.07 -3.09 7.40
CA GLU A 92 -12.02 -4.13 7.80
C GLU A 92 -13.44 -3.59 7.91
N ALA A 93 -13.61 -2.43 8.54
CA ALA A 93 -14.90 -1.75 8.62
C ALA A 93 -15.47 -1.44 7.22
N ARG A 94 -14.65 -0.83 6.36
CA ARG A 94 -15.03 -0.56 4.97
C ARG A 94 -15.44 -1.84 4.23
N LYS A 95 -14.69 -2.92 4.42
CA LYS A 95 -15.00 -4.21 3.79
C LYS A 95 -16.36 -4.74 4.26
N ALA A 96 -16.65 -4.68 5.56
CA ALA A 96 -17.95 -5.11 6.09
C ALA A 96 -19.10 -4.30 5.49
N GLU A 97 -18.96 -2.98 5.38
CA GLU A 97 -19.95 -2.11 4.76
C GLU A 97 -20.13 -2.40 3.27
N LEU A 98 -19.05 -2.66 2.53
CA LEU A 98 -19.15 -3.06 1.13
C LEU A 98 -19.93 -4.37 0.98
N LYS A 99 -19.67 -5.36 1.83
CA LYS A 99 -20.36 -6.66 1.78
C LYS A 99 -21.88 -6.55 1.97
N SER A 100 -22.38 -5.54 2.67
CA SER A 100 -23.83 -5.35 2.88
C SER A 100 -24.53 -4.71 1.67
N VAL A 101 -23.77 -4.10 0.74
CA VAL A 101 -24.28 -3.45 -0.48
C VAL A 101 -24.27 -4.41 -1.68
N LEU A 102 -23.34 -5.36 -1.69
CA LEU A 102 -23.14 -6.29 -2.80
C LEU A 102 -24.10 -7.47 -2.76
N ASN A 103 -24.47 -7.98 -3.93
CA ASN A 103 -25.15 -9.27 -4.04
C ASN A 103 -24.13 -10.44 -3.98
N ALA A 104 -24.62 -11.68 -4.02
CA ALA A 104 -23.79 -12.88 -3.88
C ALA A 104 -22.69 -12.99 -4.96
N ASP A 105 -23.02 -12.73 -6.23
CA ASP A 105 -22.07 -12.84 -7.34
C ASP A 105 -20.98 -11.77 -7.26
N GLN A 106 -21.37 -10.54 -6.93
CA GLN A 106 -20.45 -9.43 -6.73
C GLN A 106 -19.54 -9.63 -5.53
N LEU A 107 -20.08 -10.20 -4.44
CA LEU A 107 -19.31 -10.55 -3.26
C LEU A 107 -18.25 -11.62 -3.59
N ALA A 108 -18.61 -12.68 -4.31
CA ALA A 108 -17.68 -13.71 -4.74
C ALA A 108 -16.55 -13.12 -5.62
N LYS A 109 -16.89 -12.17 -6.51
CA LYS A 109 -15.91 -11.45 -7.34
C LYS A 109 -14.97 -10.61 -6.49
N LEU A 110 -15.50 -9.90 -5.49
CA LEU A 110 -14.70 -9.12 -4.55
C LEU A 110 -13.72 -9.99 -3.77
N GLU A 111 -14.17 -11.11 -3.20
CA GLU A 111 -13.33 -12.03 -2.43
C GLU A 111 -12.21 -12.66 -3.27
N LYS A 112 -12.52 -13.03 -4.52
CA LYS A 112 -11.50 -13.50 -5.47
C LYS A 112 -10.42 -12.45 -5.74
N LEU A 113 -10.81 -11.18 -5.90
CA LEU A 113 -9.87 -10.08 -6.13
C LEU A 113 -9.00 -9.81 -4.89
N GLU A 114 -9.55 -9.99 -3.70
CA GLU A 114 -8.80 -9.89 -2.45
C GLU A 114 -7.79 -11.01 -2.30
N ALA A 115 -8.18 -12.26 -2.54
CA ALA A 115 -7.27 -13.41 -2.53
C ALA A 115 -6.10 -13.20 -3.50
N GLN A 116 -6.39 -12.79 -4.74
CA GLN A 116 -5.34 -12.49 -5.74
C GLN A 116 -4.41 -11.32 -5.33
N ARG A 117 -4.90 -10.38 -4.52
CA ARG A 117 -4.05 -9.29 -3.98
C ARG A 117 -3.18 -9.81 -2.85
N GLU A 118 -3.71 -10.70 -2.02
CA GLU A 118 -2.97 -11.34 -0.93
C GLU A 118 -1.86 -12.25 -1.45
N ASP A 119 -2.15 -13.08 -2.45
CA ASP A 119 -1.17 -13.96 -3.10
C ASP A 119 0.01 -13.16 -3.64
N ARG A 120 -0.27 -12.09 -4.40
CA ARG A 120 0.77 -11.19 -4.94
C ARG A 120 1.58 -10.49 -3.84
N ARG A 121 0.96 -10.16 -2.71
CA ARG A 121 1.67 -9.60 -1.54
C ARG A 121 2.54 -10.65 -0.85
N GLY A 122 2.12 -11.91 -0.84
CA GLY A 122 2.87 -13.04 -0.31
C GLY A 122 4.09 -13.40 -1.17
N GLU A 123 3.93 -13.39 -2.49
CA GLU A 123 5.00 -13.67 -3.46
C GLU A 123 6.09 -12.58 -3.45
N GLY A 124 5.70 -11.31 -3.37
CA GLY A 124 6.64 -10.18 -3.26
C GLY A 124 7.47 -10.15 -1.96
N ARG A 125 7.11 -10.94 -0.95
CA ARG A 125 7.91 -11.13 0.27
C ARG A 125 8.93 -12.27 0.17
N LYS A 126 8.76 -13.20 -0.79
CA LYS A 126 9.66 -14.35 -1.00
C LYS A 126 10.77 -14.09 -2.03
N GLY A 127 10.66 -13.03 -2.85
CA GLY A 127 11.63 -12.71 -3.90
C GLY A 127 12.62 -11.60 -3.53
N GLY A 128 13.71 -11.93 -2.84
CA GLY A 128 14.98 -11.19 -2.94
C GLY A 128 15.56 -10.63 -1.63
N PRO A 129 16.83 -10.91 -1.29
CA PRO A 129 17.49 -10.28 -0.16
C PRO A 129 17.59 -8.78 -0.38
N ARG A 130 17.31 -8.00 0.67
CA ARG A 130 17.79 -6.61 0.75
C ARG A 130 19.31 -6.66 0.64
N ARG A 131 19.85 -6.34 -0.54
CA ARG A 131 21.29 -6.11 -0.71
C ARG A 131 21.63 -4.92 0.18
N ASN A 132 22.38 -5.23 1.24
CA ASN A 132 22.93 -4.32 2.23
C ASN A 132 24.03 -3.47 1.59
#